data_AF-A0A415HX78-F1
#
_entry.id   AF-A0A415HX78-F1
#
_cell.length_a   1.000
_cell.length_b   1.000
_cell.length_c   1.000
_cell.angle_alpha   90.00
_cell.angle_beta   90.00
_cell.angle_gamma   90.00
#
_symmetry.space_group_name_H-M   'P 1'
#
loop_
_entity.id
_entity.type
_entity.pdbx_description
1 polymer ?
#
loop_
_entity_poly.entity_id
_entity_poly.type
_entity_poly.pdbx_seq_one_letter_code
_entity_poly.pdbx_strand_id
1 'polypeptide(L)'
;MSLVDIKCPNCGASIQLDNSRESGFCSYCGSKVQIQEAINKIKIDRSCDINNYLHLAKTASEANNGQETYDYANKVLELDSTNAEAWELKMVGIALMPGFNYYEIITAGNKAIEFDSSLELRKRIYMSFLSICSLYFQNACMMLLEDLQTLKVLYDSHCTLDPDNATNNMLNEDSTKDYLINEISQMLTLRFAVPDEEIGQDEDFAEITVEIAKGWIECEQAVNSRYNTYGTYLSDEALNYWKRELEKIKKGLPTKYLTNDINPNRFSTRIENNAPKKQKVVANNEGGCYIATAVYGSYDAPEVMVLRQFRDNSLNKTFLGKCFIKAYYYLSPPVAKKLKNAKRINKLVRFILDKWVKHLQQAFINELYV
;
A
#
# COMPACT_ATOMS: atom_id res chain seq x y z
N MET A 1 -1.43 -18.60 61.48
CA MET A 1 -1.06 -19.69 60.54
C MET A 1 -1.56 -19.28 59.17
N SER A 2 -0.66 -19.03 58.23
CA SER A 2 -1.06 -18.72 56.84
C SER A 2 -1.03 -20.03 56.07
N LEU A 3 -2.17 -20.47 55.56
CA LEU A 3 -2.27 -21.66 54.73
C LEU A 3 -2.02 -21.26 53.28
N VAL A 4 -1.30 -22.10 52.54
CA VAL A 4 -1.05 -21.95 51.11
C VAL A 4 -1.61 -23.17 50.37
N ASP A 5 -2.32 -22.91 49.28
CA ASP A 5 -2.77 -23.94 48.34
C ASP A 5 -1.62 -24.39 47.45
N ILE A 6 -1.29 -25.69 47.46
CA ILE A 6 -0.24 -26.28 46.63
C ILE A 6 -0.73 -27.59 45.98
N LYS A 7 -0.15 -27.97 44.84
CA LYS A 7 -0.33 -29.33 44.29
C LYS A 7 0.76 -30.27 44.80
N CYS A 8 0.36 -31.44 45.28
CA CYS A 8 1.31 -32.46 45.71
C CYS A 8 2.13 -32.97 44.51
N PRO A 9 3.47 -32.88 44.53
CA PRO A 9 4.30 -33.33 43.41
C PRO A 9 4.31 -34.85 43.21
N ASN A 10 3.86 -35.64 44.19
CA ASN A 10 3.82 -37.10 44.08
C ASN A 10 2.49 -37.63 43.49
N CYS A 11 1.34 -37.02 43.85
CA CYS A 11 0.02 -37.53 43.43
C CYS A 11 -0.85 -36.51 42.68
N GLY A 12 -0.41 -35.26 42.55
CA GLY A 12 -1.13 -34.20 41.85
C GLY A 12 -2.31 -33.58 42.62
N ALA A 13 -2.67 -34.10 43.80
CA ALA A 13 -3.78 -33.59 44.60
C ALA A 13 -3.52 -32.16 45.11
N SER A 14 -4.54 -31.31 45.06
CA SER A 14 -4.51 -29.96 45.67
C SER A 14 -4.67 -30.07 47.19
N ILE A 15 -3.72 -29.52 47.95
CA ILE A 15 -3.65 -29.58 49.42
C ILE A 15 -3.33 -28.20 50.00
N GLN A 16 -3.79 -27.95 51.23
CA GLN A 16 -3.43 -26.76 52.01
C GLN A 16 -2.39 -27.10 53.06
N LEU A 17 -1.24 -26.40 53.03
CA LEU A 17 -0.18 -26.54 54.02
C LEU A 17 0.12 -25.19 54.69
N ASP A 18 0.63 -25.23 55.91
CA ASP A 18 1.06 -24.03 56.66
C ASP A 18 2.37 -23.49 56.07
N ASN A 19 2.31 -22.29 55.49
CA ASN A 19 3.44 -21.64 54.81
C ASN A 19 4.55 -21.20 55.78
N SER A 20 4.33 -21.28 57.10
CA SER A 20 5.39 -21.08 58.10
C SER A 20 6.34 -22.28 58.24
N ARG A 21 6.02 -23.41 57.63
CA ARG A 21 6.82 -24.65 57.70
C ARG A 21 7.60 -24.85 56.42
N GLU A 22 8.77 -25.49 56.54
CA GLU A 22 9.61 -25.83 55.39
C GLU A 22 9.03 -27.01 54.59
N SER A 23 8.34 -27.93 55.28
CA SER A 23 7.69 -29.10 54.69
C SER A 23 6.38 -29.46 55.37
N GLY A 24 5.53 -30.20 54.66
CA GLY A 24 4.34 -30.84 55.21
C GLY A 24 4.03 -32.17 54.53
N PHE A 25 2.87 -32.75 54.80
CA PHE A 25 2.47 -34.05 54.26
C PHE A 25 1.20 -33.93 53.44
N CYS A 26 1.16 -34.61 52.30
CA CYS A 26 -0.06 -34.68 51.49
C CYS A 26 -1.14 -35.49 52.23
N SER A 27 -2.31 -34.90 52.41
CA SER A 27 -3.48 -35.55 53.02
C SER A 27 -4.03 -36.74 52.21
N TYR A 28 -3.67 -36.85 50.93
CA TYR A 28 -4.16 -37.91 50.03
C TYR A 28 -3.21 -39.10 49.90
N CYS A 29 -1.91 -38.86 49.64
CA CYS A 29 -0.93 -39.94 49.40
C CYS A 29 0.10 -40.11 50.52
N GLY A 30 0.06 -39.28 51.56
CA GLY A 30 0.99 -39.35 52.70
C GLY A 30 2.43 -38.93 52.40
N SER A 31 2.76 -38.58 51.15
CA SER A 31 4.12 -38.17 50.78
C SER A 31 4.50 -36.83 51.40
N LYS A 32 5.78 -36.70 51.79
CA LYS A 32 6.37 -35.45 52.26
C LYS A 32 6.46 -34.46 51.10
N VAL A 33 5.98 -33.24 51.30
CA VAL A 33 5.99 -32.15 50.32
C VAL A 33 6.84 -31.02 50.87
N GLN A 34 7.87 -30.63 50.13
CA GLN A 34 8.67 -29.44 50.41
C GLN A 34 7.88 -28.21 49.94
N ILE A 35 7.55 -27.29 50.85
CA ILE A 35 6.57 -26.24 50.58
C ILE A 35 7.13 -25.23 49.59
N GLN A 36 8.38 -24.76 49.78
CA GLN A 36 9.05 -23.84 48.87
C GLN A 36 9.30 -24.46 47.48
N GLU A 37 9.66 -25.74 47.41
CA GLU A 37 9.82 -26.43 46.12
C GLU A 37 8.49 -26.70 45.42
N ALA A 38 7.42 -26.98 46.15
CA ALA A 38 6.09 -27.17 45.58
C ALA A 38 5.49 -25.86 45.06
N ILE A 39 5.78 -24.73 45.71
CA ILE A 39 5.45 -23.37 45.23
C ILE A 39 6.25 -23.07 43.95
N ASN A 40 7.57 -23.34 43.95
CA ASN A 40 8.44 -23.06 42.81
C ASN A 40 8.26 -24.04 41.63
N LYS A 41 7.73 -25.24 41.86
CA LYS A 41 7.42 -26.23 40.80
C LYS A 41 6.11 -25.96 40.07
N ILE A 42 5.32 -24.95 40.46
CA ILE A 42 4.20 -24.46 39.64
C ILE A 42 4.78 -23.58 38.53
N LYS A 43 5.56 -24.17 37.62
CA LYS A 43 5.58 -23.65 36.25
C LYS A 43 4.21 -23.99 35.68
N ILE A 44 3.27 -23.05 35.77
CA ILE A 44 2.02 -23.16 35.02
C ILE A 44 2.45 -23.29 33.55
N ASP A 45 2.24 -24.46 32.97
CA ASP A 45 2.48 -24.68 31.55
C ASP A 45 1.44 -23.86 30.77
N ARG A 46 1.85 -22.67 30.33
CA ARG A 46 1.03 -21.76 29.53
C ARG A 46 1.22 -21.99 28.03
N SER A 47 1.83 -23.10 27.62
CA SER A 47 2.04 -23.40 26.19
C SER A 47 0.71 -23.48 25.43
N CYS A 48 -0.35 -24.00 26.07
CA CYS A 48 -1.70 -23.99 25.51
C CYS A 48 -2.25 -22.56 25.32
N ASP A 49 -1.99 -21.65 26.26
CA ASP A 49 -2.44 -20.26 26.18
C ASP A 49 -1.72 -19.51 25.06
N ILE A 50 -0.41 -19.72 24.91
CA ILE A 50 0.40 -19.17 23.82
C ILE A 50 -0.16 -19.61 22.46
N ASN A 51 -0.38 -20.91 22.27
CA ASN A 51 -0.91 -21.44 21.01
C ASN A 51 -2.31 -20.91 20.69
N ASN A 52 -3.17 -20.76 21.70
CA ASN A 52 -4.49 -20.18 21.53
C ASN A 52 -4.42 -18.72 21.09
N TYR A 53 -3.60 -17.90 21.75
CA TYR A 53 -3.45 -16.49 21.38
C TYR A 53 -2.79 -16.31 20.01
N LEU A 54 -1.80 -17.13 19.65
CA LEU A 54 -1.21 -17.13 18.31
C LEU A 54 -2.27 -17.48 17.24
N HIS A 55 -3.13 -18.46 17.49
CA HIS A 55 -4.20 -18.81 16.57
C HIS A 55 -5.21 -17.67 16.39
N LEU A 56 -5.60 -17.00 17.48
CA LEU A 56 -6.51 -15.86 17.45
C LEU A 56 -5.88 -14.66 16.72
N ALA A 57 -4.61 -14.35 16.98
CA ALA A 57 -3.87 -13.30 16.30
C ALA A 57 -3.79 -13.55 14.78
N LYS A 58 -3.48 -14.78 14.35
CA LYS A 58 -3.47 -15.16 12.92
C LYS A 58 -4.84 -15.01 12.29
N THR A 59 -5.89 -15.49 12.96
CA THR A 59 -7.27 -15.37 12.47
C THR A 59 -7.70 -13.91 12.33
N ALA A 60 -7.35 -13.07 13.29
CA ALA A 60 -7.61 -11.63 13.23
C ALA A 60 -6.82 -10.96 12.10
N SER A 61 -5.57 -11.36 11.88
CA SER A 61 -4.73 -10.84 10.80
C SER A 61 -5.30 -11.20 9.43
N GLU A 62 -5.77 -12.42 9.23
CA GLU A 62 -6.44 -12.87 8.00
C GLU A 62 -7.74 -12.09 7.74
N ALA A 63 -8.41 -11.66 8.80
CA ALA A 63 -9.59 -10.78 8.73
C ALA A 63 -9.24 -9.29 8.56
N ASN A 64 -7.96 -8.93 8.41
CA ASN A 64 -7.46 -7.55 8.38
C ASN A 64 -7.81 -6.73 9.65
N ASN A 65 -8.04 -7.38 10.78
CA ASN A 65 -8.29 -6.69 12.05
C ASN A 65 -6.96 -6.40 12.76
N GLY A 66 -6.36 -5.26 12.44
CA GLY A 66 -5.05 -4.86 12.99
C GLY A 66 -5.01 -4.74 14.51
N GLN A 67 -6.05 -4.16 15.11
CA GLN A 67 -6.13 -3.98 16.57
C GLN A 67 -6.17 -5.33 17.31
N GLU A 68 -7.04 -6.24 16.87
CA GLU A 68 -7.17 -7.56 17.51
C GLU A 68 -5.90 -8.41 17.30
N THR A 69 -5.29 -8.31 16.12
CA THR A 69 -3.97 -8.94 15.84
C THR A 69 -2.91 -8.44 16.82
N TYR A 70 -2.82 -7.12 17.00
CA TYR A 70 -1.88 -6.47 17.92
C TYR A 70 -2.14 -6.88 19.38
N ASP A 71 -3.40 -6.92 19.81
CA ASP A 71 -3.77 -7.25 21.19
C ASP A 71 -3.44 -8.70 21.53
N TYR A 72 -3.75 -9.66 20.64
CA TYR A 72 -3.40 -11.06 20.87
C TYR A 72 -1.91 -11.33 20.76
N ALA A 73 -1.20 -10.65 19.85
CA ALA A 73 0.26 -10.74 19.79
C ALA A 73 0.90 -10.27 21.11
N ASN A 74 0.45 -9.16 21.69
CA ASN A 74 0.96 -8.70 22.98
C ASN A 74 0.65 -9.67 24.13
N LYS A 75 -0.52 -10.32 24.14
CA LYS A 75 -0.80 -11.38 25.13
C LYS A 75 0.19 -12.54 25.05
N VAL A 76 0.63 -12.91 23.85
CA VAL A 76 1.71 -13.91 23.69
C VAL A 76 3.02 -13.35 24.25
N LEU A 77 3.38 -12.10 23.92
CA LEU A 77 4.61 -11.47 24.37
C LEU A 77 4.68 -11.23 25.89
N GLU A 78 3.54 -11.11 26.57
CA GLU A 78 3.46 -11.10 28.04
C GLU A 78 3.82 -12.46 28.67
N LEU A 79 3.58 -13.55 27.93
CA LEU A 79 3.87 -14.93 28.35
C LEU A 79 5.28 -15.37 27.94
N ASP A 80 5.69 -14.98 26.73
CA ASP A 80 6.98 -15.27 26.12
C ASP A 80 7.43 -14.05 25.29
N SER A 81 8.23 -13.18 25.90
CA SER A 81 8.73 -11.96 25.28
C SER A 81 9.71 -12.19 24.13
N THR A 82 10.18 -13.43 23.97
CA THR A 82 11.10 -13.86 22.90
C THR A 82 10.40 -14.61 21.78
N ASN A 83 9.06 -14.67 21.79
CA ASN A 83 8.31 -15.38 20.77
C ASN A 83 8.38 -14.64 19.42
N ALA A 84 9.16 -15.17 18.48
CA ALA A 84 9.38 -14.54 17.18
C ALA A 84 8.10 -14.40 16.34
N GLU A 85 7.21 -15.39 16.39
CA GLU A 85 5.94 -15.37 15.65
C GLU A 85 4.99 -14.30 16.21
N ALA A 86 4.96 -14.09 17.52
CA ALA A 86 4.20 -13.00 18.12
C ALA A 86 4.75 -11.62 17.73
N TRP A 87 6.07 -11.47 17.62
CA TRP A 87 6.66 -10.22 17.10
C TRP A 87 6.32 -9.98 15.62
N GLU A 88 6.31 -11.02 14.79
CA GLU A 88 5.82 -10.97 13.39
C GLU A 88 4.35 -10.52 13.34
N LEU A 89 3.47 -11.13 14.14
CA LEU A 89 2.05 -10.76 14.20
C LEU A 89 1.85 -9.34 14.74
N LYS A 90 2.66 -8.91 15.72
CA LYS A 90 2.63 -7.53 16.22
C LYS A 90 2.98 -6.53 15.13
N MET A 91 4.02 -6.80 14.34
CA MET A 91 4.40 -5.98 13.18
C MET A 91 3.22 -5.84 12.20
N VAL A 92 2.57 -6.95 11.84
CA VAL A 92 1.42 -6.96 10.93
C VAL A 92 0.24 -6.18 11.53
N GLY A 93 -0.05 -6.40 12.81
CA GLY A 93 -1.11 -5.68 13.53
C GLY A 93 -0.92 -4.16 13.49
N ILE A 94 0.31 -3.68 13.72
CA ILE A 94 0.64 -2.25 13.62
C ILE A 94 0.40 -1.74 12.19
N ALA A 95 0.86 -2.45 11.17
CA ALA A 95 0.73 -2.03 9.77
C ALA A 95 -0.73 -1.97 9.27
N LEU A 96 -1.66 -2.67 9.93
CA LEU A 96 -3.09 -2.66 9.60
C LEU A 96 -3.88 -1.57 10.33
N MET A 97 -3.32 -0.93 11.37
CA MET A 97 -4.02 0.09 12.16
C MET A 97 -3.83 1.51 11.59
N PRO A 98 -4.85 2.39 11.62
CA PRO A 98 -4.66 3.79 11.23
C PRO A 98 -3.69 4.51 12.17
N GLY A 99 -2.91 5.45 11.62
CA GLY A 99 -1.93 6.22 12.42
C GLY A 99 -0.73 5.40 12.90
N PHE A 100 -0.41 4.31 12.19
CA PHE A 100 0.74 3.44 12.46
C PHE A 100 2.06 4.22 12.48
N ASN A 101 3.05 3.68 13.20
CA ASN A 101 4.40 4.23 13.26
C ASN A 101 5.38 3.29 12.55
N TYR A 102 6.01 3.78 11.46
CA TYR A 102 6.98 3.01 10.68
C TYR A 102 8.12 2.44 11.53
N TYR A 103 8.60 3.20 12.52
CA TYR A 103 9.65 2.74 13.43
C TYR A 103 9.19 1.58 14.30
N GLU A 104 7.91 1.54 14.69
CA GLU A 104 7.36 0.45 15.49
C GLU A 104 7.19 -0.82 14.65
N ILE A 105 6.73 -0.69 13.39
CA ILE A 105 6.66 -1.79 12.42
C ILE A 105 8.06 -2.40 12.24
N ILE A 106 9.06 -1.56 11.94
CA ILE A 106 10.44 -2.00 11.72
C ILE A 106 11.03 -2.64 12.99
N THR A 107 10.77 -2.06 14.15
CA THR A 107 11.26 -2.59 15.44
C THR A 107 10.68 -3.97 15.73
N ALA A 108 9.37 -4.14 15.53
CA ALA A 108 8.70 -5.43 15.75
C ALA A 108 9.23 -6.52 14.80
N GLY A 109 9.36 -6.20 13.50
CA GLY A 109 9.92 -7.15 12.53
C GLY A 109 11.39 -7.51 12.82
N ASN A 110 12.22 -6.53 13.19
CA ASN A 110 13.61 -6.78 13.59
C ASN A 110 13.72 -7.63 14.86
N LYS A 111 12.79 -7.46 15.82
CA LYS A 111 12.72 -8.33 17.00
C LYS A 111 12.36 -9.77 16.64
N ALA A 112 11.44 -9.97 15.69
CA ALA A 112 11.14 -11.31 15.18
C ALA A 112 12.40 -11.99 14.60
N ILE A 113 13.17 -11.27 13.77
CA ILE A 113 14.43 -11.76 13.18
C ILE A 113 15.51 -12.03 14.25
N GLU A 114 15.58 -11.18 15.29
CA GLU A 114 16.53 -11.34 16.41
C GLU A 114 16.26 -12.63 17.18
N PHE A 115 14.99 -12.96 17.44
CA PHE A 115 14.61 -14.11 18.24
C PHE A 115 14.48 -15.43 17.45
N ASP A 116 14.27 -15.37 16.15
CA ASP A 116 14.41 -16.52 15.25
C ASP A 116 15.23 -16.14 14.01
N SER A 117 16.45 -16.67 13.97
CA SER A 117 17.40 -16.43 12.89
C SER A 117 17.16 -17.28 11.63
N SER A 118 16.06 -18.04 11.56
CA SER A 118 15.70 -18.83 10.39
C SER A 118 15.63 -17.97 9.13
N LEU A 119 16.10 -18.54 8.02
CA LEU A 119 16.06 -17.86 6.72
C LEU A 119 14.61 -17.58 6.30
N GLU A 120 13.71 -18.52 6.57
CA GLU A 120 12.29 -18.42 6.22
C GLU A 120 11.58 -17.26 6.93
N LEU A 121 11.75 -17.11 8.25
CA LEU A 121 11.15 -15.98 8.97
C LEU A 121 11.71 -14.66 8.47
N ARG A 122 13.04 -14.56 8.36
CA ARG A 122 13.70 -13.34 7.87
C ARG A 122 13.17 -12.92 6.50
N LYS A 123 13.02 -13.88 5.58
CA LYS A 123 12.44 -13.62 4.27
C LYS A 123 11.01 -13.10 4.34
N ARG A 124 10.15 -13.70 5.18
CA ARG A 124 8.77 -13.21 5.37
C ARG A 124 8.72 -11.79 5.91
N ILE A 125 9.57 -11.44 6.87
CA ILE A 125 9.63 -10.09 7.45
C ILE A 125 10.10 -9.08 6.38
N TYR A 126 11.16 -9.37 5.65
CA TYR A 126 11.63 -8.48 4.57
C TYR A 126 10.62 -8.34 3.44
N MET A 127 9.97 -9.43 3.03
CA MET A 127 8.86 -9.41 2.09
C MET A 127 7.73 -8.49 2.58
N SER A 128 7.40 -8.56 3.86
CA SER A 128 6.36 -7.73 4.49
C SER A 128 6.74 -6.26 4.48
N PHE A 129 7.98 -5.90 4.86
CA PHE A 129 8.45 -4.51 4.80
C PHE A 129 8.35 -3.93 3.39
N LEU A 130 8.81 -4.66 2.38
CA LEU A 130 8.75 -4.21 0.99
C LEU A 130 7.30 -4.09 0.48
N SER A 131 6.47 -5.08 0.78
CA SER A 131 5.06 -5.11 0.34
C SER A 131 4.24 -3.99 0.97
N ILE A 132 4.41 -3.77 2.28
CA ILE A 132 3.77 -2.67 3.01
C ILE A 132 4.22 -1.32 2.43
N CYS A 133 5.53 -1.15 2.19
CA CYS A 133 6.07 0.05 1.57
C CYS A 133 5.41 0.33 0.21
N SER A 134 5.36 -0.68 -0.68
CA SER A 134 4.74 -0.57 -2.00
C SER A 134 3.25 -0.22 -1.92
N LEU A 135 2.50 -0.86 -1.02
CA LEU A 135 1.07 -0.62 -0.84
C LEU A 135 0.80 0.82 -0.36
N TYR A 136 1.60 1.31 0.59
CA TYR A 136 1.44 2.66 1.10
C TYR A 136 1.75 3.74 0.06
N PHE A 137 2.72 3.52 -0.83
CA PHE A 137 2.93 4.38 -1.98
C PHE A 137 1.69 4.46 -2.88
N GLN A 138 1.10 3.31 -3.24
CA GLN A 138 -0.11 3.29 -4.07
C GLN A 138 -1.26 4.06 -3.42
N ASN A 139 -1.47 3.88 -2.11
CA ASN A 139 -2.49 4.61 -1.36
C ASN A 139 -2.22 6.12 -1.32
N ALA A 140 -0.99 6.54 -1.04
CA ALA A 140 -0.63 7.96 -1.02
C ALA A 140 -0.81 8.62 -2.39
N CYS A 141 -0.41 7.94 -3.47
CA CYS A 141 -0.58 8.43 -4.82
C CYS A 141 -2.08 8.57 -5.18
N MET A 142 -2.95 7.63 -4.76
CA MET A 142 -4.40 7.78 -4.93
C MET A 142 -4.96 8.99 -4.17
N MET A 143 -4.58 9.17 -2.89
CA MET A 143 -5.03 10.29 -2.07
C MET A 143 -4.59 11.66 -2.63
N LEU A 144 -3.38 11.76 -3.18
CA LEU A 144 -2.88 12.98 -3.81
C LEU A 144 -3.69 13.38 -5.05
N LEU A 145 -4.28 12.42 -5.75
CA LEU A 145 -5.00 12.66 -7.01
C LEU A 145 -6.52 12.83 -6.83
N GLU A 146 -7.07 12.37 -5.71
CA GLU A 146 -8.52 12.23 -5.50
C GLU A 146 -9.31 13.54 -5.64
N ASP A 147 -8.79 14.64 -5.11
CA ASP A 147 -9.49 15.92 -4.96
C ASP A 147 -8.98 17.03 -5.91
N LEU A 148 -8.16 16.68 -6.91
CA LEU A 148 -7.54 17.65 -7.84
C LEU A 148 -8.57 18.58 -8.51
N GLN A 149 -9.74 18.06 -8.89
CA GLN A 149 -10.78 18.87 -9.53
C GLN A 149 -11.39 19.88 -8.55
N THR A 150 -11.57 19.49 -7.28
CA THR A 150 -12.07 20.38 -6.22
C THR A 150 -11.05 21.48 -5.93
N LEU A 151 -9.78 21.10 -5.80
CA LEU A 151 -8.67 22.03 -5.64
C LEU A 151 -8.56 23.00 -6.82
N LYS A 152 -8.82 22.54 -8.04
CA LYS A 152 -8.82 23.40 -9.23
C LYS A 152 -9.90 24.47 -9.16
N VAL A 153 -11.12 24.10 -8.75
CA VAL A 153 -12.23 25.06 -8.57
C VAL A 153 -11.90 26.07 -7.47
N LEU A 154 -11.31 25.62 -6.36
CA LEU A 154 -10.88 26.50 -5.27
C LEU A 154 -9.80 27.49 -5.76
N TYR A 155 -8.81 27.02 -6.51
CA TYR A 155 -7.79 27.88 -7.11
C TYR A 155 -8.39 28.90 -8.08
N ASP A 156 -9.31 28.50 -8.97
CA ASP A 156 -9.96 29.44 -9.90
C ASP A 156 -10.78 30.51 -9.15
N SER A 157 -11.37 30.16 -8.00
CA SER A 157 -12.01 31.12 -7.10
C SER A 157 -11.01 32.11 -6.50
N HIS A 158 -9.87 31.62 -5.99
CA HIS A 158 -8.78 32.48 -5.50
C HIS A 158 -8.24 33.41 -6.59
N CYS A 159 -8.05 32.91 -7.82
CA CYS A 159 -7.66 33.74 -8.96
C CYS A 159 -8.65 34.85 -9.29
N THR A 160 -9.93 34.69 -8.92
CA THR A 160 -10.96 35.71 -9.13
C THR A 160 -10.95 36.75 -8.00
N LEU A 161 -10.64 36.34 -6.77
CA LEU A 161 -10.72 37.18 -5.57
C LEU A 161 -9.40 37.93 -5.28
N ASP A 162 -8.26 37.24 -5.37
CA ASP A 162 -6.92 37.76 -5.10
C ASP A 162 -5.89 37.10 -6.04
N PRO A 163 -5.82 37.54 -7.32
CA PRO A 163 -4.97 36.93 -8.32
C PRO A 163 -3.48 36.88 -7.95
N ASP A 164 -2.98 37.89 -7.23
CA ASP A 164 -1.57 38.02 -6.90
C ASP A 164 -1.12 37.02 -5.83
N ASN A 165 -2.04 36.56 -4.97
CA ASN A 165 -1.75 35.60 -3.90
C ASN A 165 -2.41 34.23 -4.09
N ALA A 166 -3.20 34.01 -5.16
CA ALA A 166 -3.97 32.78 -5.36
C ALA A 166 -3.14 31.50 -5.21
N THR A 167 -1.93 31.47 -5.78
CA THR A 167 -1.00 30.33 -5.65
C THR A 167 -0.55 30.12 -4.21
N ASN A 168 -0.17 31.20 -3.51
CA ASN A 168 0.29 31.12 -2.12
C ASN A 168 -0.83 30.69 -1.17
N ASN A 169 -2.06 31.17 -1.41
CA ASN A 169 -3.24 30.78 -0.64
C ASN A 169 -3.49 29.28 -0.78
N MET A 170 -3.49 28.74 -2.01
CA MET A 170 -3.64 27.30 -2.23
C MET A 170 -2.53 26.48 -1.58
N LEU A 171 -1.28 26.92 -1.70
CA LEU A 171 -0.15 26.22 -1.09
C LEU A 171 -0.27 26.14 0.45
N ASN A 172 -0.88 27.14 1.09
CA ASN A 172 -1.08 27.18 2.54
C ASN A 172 -2.36 26.46 3.01
N GLU A 173 -3.43 26.48 2.22
CA GLU A 173 -4.72 25.87 2.57
C GLU A 173 -4.72 24.34 2.36
N ASP A 174 -3.92 23.86 1.43
CA ASP A 174 -3.82 22.45 1.09
C ASP A 174 -2.95 21.63 2.07
N SER A 175 -3.51 21.39 3.26
CA SER A 175 -2.88 20.59 4.32
C SER A 175 -2.68 19.12 3.95
N THR A 176 -3.49 18.56 3.04
CA THR A 176 -3.36 17.18 2.58
C THR A 176 -2.02 16.94 1.89
N LYS A 177 -1.56 17.90 1.07
CA LYS A 177 -0.25 17.83 0.40
C LYS A 177 0.90 17.78 1.41
N ASP A 178 0.86 18.65 2.43
CA ASP A 178 1.94 18.72 3.42
C ASP A 178 2.03 17.43 4.26
N TYR A 179 0.87 16.92 4.68
CA TYR A 179 0.79 15.64 5.39
C TYR A 179 1.33 14.49 4.53
N LEU A 180 0.84 14.36 3.29
CA LEU A 180 1.22 13.23 2.41
C LEU A 180 2.69 13.27 1.99
N ILE A 181 3.28 14.44 1.72
CA ILE A 181 4.72 14.55 1.41
C ILE A 181 5.59 14.05 2.57
N ASN A 182 5.21 14.41 3.80
CA ASN A 182 5.91 13.94 4.99
C ASN A 182 5.75 12.42 5.18
N GLU A 183 4.54 11.89 5.00
CA GLU A 183 4.27 10.46 5.08
C GLU A 183 5.04 9.66 4.02
N ILE A 184 5.02 10.09 2.76
CA ILE A 184 5.75 9.47 1.65
C ILE A 184 7.24 9.32 1.98
N SER A 185 7.85 10.33 2.58
CA SER A 185 9.26 10.29 2.97
C SER A 185 9.52 9.22 4.04
N GLN A 186 8.58 9.01 4.97
CA GLN A 186 8.69 8.01 6.03
C GLN A 186 8.48 6.58 5.50
N MET A 187 7.63 6.38 4.49
CA MET A 187 7.38 5.07 3.87
C MET A 187 8.68 4.40 3.39
N LEU A 188 9.66 5.18 2.93
CA LEU A 188 10.96 4.68 2.48
C LEU A 188 11.76 3.97 3.58
N THR A 189 11.51 4.27 4.85
CA THR A 189 12.19 3.61 5.97
C THR A 189 11.98 2.10 5.97
N LEU A 190 10.82 1.63 5.50
CA LEU A 190 10.53 0.19 5.35
C LEU A 190 11.40 -0.46 4.27
N ARG A 191 11.57 0.19 3.11
CA ARG A 191 12.52 -0.29 2.08
C ARG A 191 13.94 -0.30 2.61
N PHE A 192 14.34 0.74 3.35
CA PHE A 192 15.71 0.85 3.88
C PHE A 192 15.97 -0.06 5.09
N ALA A 193 14.94 -0.65 5.69
CA ALA A 193 15.09 -1.68 6.71
C ALA A 193 15.55 -3.03 6.12
N VAL A 194 15.37 -3.25 4.81
CA VAL A 194 15.86 -4.44 4.12
C VAL A 194 17.27 -4.18 3.56
N PRO A 195 18.27 -5.00 3.90
CA PRO A 195 19.64 -4.85 3.39
C PRO A 195 19.70 -4.93 1.86
N ASP A 196 20.53 -4.09 1.25
CA ASP A 196 20.68 -4.04 -0.22
C ASP A 196 21.22 -5.37 -0.77
N GLU A 197 22.02 -6.11 0.00
CA GLU A 197 22.53 -7.43 -0.39
C GLU A 197 21.42 -8.48 -0.50
N GLU A 198 20.37 -8.39 0.32
CA GLU A 198 19.21 -9.29 0.29
C GLU A 198 18.35 -9.03 -0.95
N ILE A 199 18.19 -7.75 -1.33
CA ILE A 199 17.48 -7.36 -2.56
C ILE A 199 18.12 -7.96 -3.81
N GLY A 200 19.46 -8.05 -3.83
CA GLY A 200 20.19 -8.61 -4.97
C GLY A 200 20.13 -10.14 -5.09
N GLN A 201 19.74 -10.83 -4.03
CA GLN A 201 19.78 -12.30 -3.92
C GLN A 201 18.42 -12.96 -4.12
N ASP A 202 17.32 -12.21 -4.04
CA ASP A 202 15.97 -12.73 -4.11
C ASP A 202 15.16 -12.00 -5.20
N GLU A 203 14.57 -12.75 -6.14
CA GLU A 203 13.86 -12.17 -7.28
C GLU A 203 12.59 -11.44 -6.86
N ASP A 204 11.86 -11.94 -5.85
CA ASP A 204 10.63 -11.31 -5.39
C ASP A 204 10.95 -9.97 -4.71
N PHE A 205 12.05 -9.91 -3.94
CA PHE A 205 12.50 -8.66 -3.32
C PHE A 205 12.91 -7.62 -4.36
N ALA A 206 13.59 -8.06 -5.41
CA ALA A 206 13.96 -7.18 -6.51
C ALA A 206 12.72 -6.65 -7.25
N GLU A 207 11.73 -7.51 -7.53
CA GLU A 207 10.48 -7.12 -8.18
C GLU A 207 9.67 -6.11 -7.36
N ILE A 208 9.48 -6.36 -6.06
CA ILE A 208 8.75 -5.41 -5.21
C ILE A 208 9.54 -4.10 -5.07
N THR A 209 10.88 -4.15 -5.01
CA THR A 209 11.70 -2.93 -4.98
C THR A 209 11.55 -2.10 -6.25
N VAL A 210 11.34 -2.73 -7.42
CA VAL A 210 10.99 -2.01 -8.66
C VAL A 210 9.62 -1.34 -8.53
N GLU A 211 8.63 -2.00 -7.95
CA GLU A 211 7.30 -1.40 -7.71
C GLU A 211 7.37 -0.23 -6.72
N ILE A 212 8.19 -0.32 -5.67
CA ILE A 212 8.46 0.81 -4.75
C ILE A 212 9.09 1.98 -5.51
N ALA A 213 10.07 1.72 -6.39
CA ALA A 213 10.70 2.76 -7.20
C ALA A 213 9.73 3.43 -8.18
N LYS A 214 8.80 2.67 -8.77
CA LYS A 214 7.70 3.21 -9.59
C LYS A 214 6.75 4.05 -8.75
N GLY A 215 6.30 3.54 -7.60
CA GLY A 215 5.43 4.27 -6.68
C GLY A 215 6.04 5.59 -6.20
N TRP A 216 7.35 5.62 -5.94
CA TRP A 216 8.07 6.85 -5.62
C TRP A 216 8.01 7.89 -6.75
N ILE A 217 8.20 7.46 -8.01
CA ILE A 217 8.09 8.34 -9.19
C ILE A 217 6.64 8.81 -9.37
N GLU A 218 5.67 7.91 -9.25
CA GLU A 218 4.25 8.23 -9.40
C GLU A 218 3.78 9.23 -8.34
N CYS A 219 4.26 9.10 -7.10
CA CYS A 219 3.90 10.02 -6.04
C CYS A 219 4.57 11.39 -6.24
N GLU A 220 5.79 11.47 -6.78
CA GLU A 220 6.34 12.76 -7.23
C GLU A 220 5.45 13.41 -8.30
N GLN A 221 5.03 12.64 -9.30
CA GLN A 221 4.17 13.14 -10.37
C GLN A 221 2.80 13.60 -9.84
N ALA A 222 2.24 12.88 -8.87
CA ALA A 222 0.99 13.23 -8.21
C ALA A 222 1.12 14.51 -7.39
N VAL A 223 2.20 14.64 -6.60
CA VAL A 223 2.53 15.90 -5.90
C VAL A 223 2.66 17.03 -6.92
N ASN A 224 3.45 16.86 -7.98
CA ASN A 224 3.62 17.91 -8.98
C ASN A 224 2.31 18.26 -9.69
N SER A 225 1.41 17.29 -9.89
CA SER A 225 0.06 17.54 -10.44
C SER A 225 -0.79 18.44 -9.53
N ARG A 226 -0.65 18.33 -8.21
CA ARG A 226 -1.23 19.28 -7.25
C ARG A 226 -0.63 20.68 -7.39
N TYR A 227 0.69 20.79 -7.43
CA TYR A 227 1.35 22.10 -7.64
C TYR A 227 0.91 22.74 -8.97
N ASN A 228 0.80 21.95 -10.04
CA ASN A 228 0.31 22.41 -11.35
C ASN A 228 -1.12 22.94 -11.28
N THR A 229 -1.95 22.36 -10.41
CA THR A 229 -3.33 22.81 -10.18
C THR A 229 -3.37 24.22 -9.59
N TYR A 230 -2.34 24.61 -8.83
CA TYR A 230 -2.14 25.94 -8.26
C TYR A 230 -1.37 26.89 -9.19
N GLY A 231 -1.17 26.49 -10.45
CA GLY A 231 -0.41 27.28 -11.42
C GLY A 231 1.09 27.37 -11.13
N THR A 232 1.65 26.43 -10.36
CA THR A 232 3.09 26.36 -10.05
C THR A 232 3.63 24.95 -10.26
N TYR A 233 4.89 24.71 -9.91
CA TYR A 233 5.58 23.44 -10.08
C TYR A 233 6.44 23.15 -8.85
N LEU A 234 6.83 21.88 -8.67
CA LEU A 234 7.87 21.55 -7.72
C LEU A 234 9.15 22.37 -7.98
N SER A 235 9.86 22.71 -6.89
CA SER A 235 11.17 23.36 -6.98
C SER A 235 12.21 22.40 -7.55
N ASP A 236 13.25 22.93 -8.21
CA ASP A 236 14.36 22.09 -8.68
C ASP A 236 15.06 21.38 -7.50
N GLU A 237 15.11 22.04 -6.34
CA GLU A 237 15.60 21.46 -5.09
C GLU A 237 14.75 20.26 -4.65
N ALA A 238 13.42 20.41 -4.64
CA ALA A 238 12.50 19.32 -4.31
C ALA A 238 12.64 18.17 -5.31
N LEU A 239 12.67 18.46 -6.61
CA LEU A 239 12.84 17.46 -7.66
C LEU A 239 14.19 16.71 -7.53
N ASN A 240 15.25 17.41 -7.15
CA ASN A 240 16.56 16.80 -6.88
C ASN A 240 16.53 15.91 -5.63
N TYR A 241 15.73 16.23 -4.61
CA TYR A 241 15.46 15.33 -3.49
C TYR A 241 14.83 14.02 -4.00
N TRP A 242 13.75 14.08 -4.79
CA TRP A 242 13.10 12.87 -5.35
C TRP A 242 14.06 12.01 -6.18
N LYS A 243 14.86 12.64 -7.04
CA LYS A 243 15.88 11.95 -7.84
C LYS A 243 16.93 11.25 -7.00
N ARG A 244 17.43 11.91 -5.95
CA ARG A 244 18.46 11.32 -5.08
C ARG A 244 17.91 10.14 -4.29
N GLU A 245 16.70 10.24 -3.76
CA GLU A 245 16.11 9.13 -3.00
C GLU A 245 15.78 7.94 -3.92
N LEU A 246 15.37 8.17 -5.17
CA LEU A 246 15.21 7.09 -6.16
C LEU A 246 16.49 6.28 -6.34
N GLU A 247 17.65 6.92 -6.43
CA GLU A 247 18.93 6.21 -6.52
C GLU A 247 19.25 5.40 -5.26
N LYS A 248 18.75 5.79 -4.08
CA LYS A 248 18.87 4.97 -2.87
C LYS A 248 17.94 3.77 -2.89
N ILE A 249 16.69 3.94 -3.33
CA ILE A 249 15.70 2.85 -3.46
C ILE A 249 16.24 1.74 -4.38
N LYS A 250 16.89 2.15 -5.48
CA LYS A 250 17.45 1.24 -6.50
C LYS A 250 18.68 0.45 -6.05
N LYS A 251 19.28 0.76 -4.89
CA LYS A 251 20.44 -0.01 -4.42
C LYS A 251 20.08 -1.47 -4.20
N GLY A 252 21.04 -2.36 -4.41
CA GLY A 252 20.82 -3.81 -4.34
C GLY A 252 20.17 -4.44 -5.59
N LEU A 253 19.44 -3.66 -6.40
CA LEU A 253 18.78 -4.20 -7.60
C LEU A 253 19.80 -4.77 -8.61
N PRO A 254 19.60 -6.01 -9.08
CA PRO A 254 20.35 -6.55 -10.20
C PRO A 254 20.14 -5.71 -11.47
N THR A 255 21.17 -5.61 -12.33
CA THR A 255 21.14 -4.77 -13.54
C THR A 255 19.95 -5.04 -14.46
N LYS A 256 19.42 -6.28 -14.49
CA LYS A 256 18.23 -6.64 -15.28
C LYS A 256 16.96 -5.86 -14.90
N TYR A 257 16.88 -5.39 -13.65
CA TYR A 257 15.74 -4.61 -13.14
C TYR A 257 15.90 -3.10 -13.29
N LEU A 258 17.09 -2.62 -13.68
CA LEU A 258 17.35 -1.20 -13.92
C LEU A 258 16.81 -0.76 -15.29
N THR A 259 15.50 -0.84 -15.44
CA THR A 259 14.78 -0.52 -16.68
C THR A 259 14.48 0.97 -16.80
N ASN A 260 13.96 1.37 -17.96
CA ASN A 260 13.58 2.75 -18.23
C ASN A 260 12.34 3.22 -17.43
N ASP A 261 11.62 2.30 -16.79
CA ASP A 261 10.44 2.62 -15.97
C ASP A 261 10.80 3.20 -14.61
N ILE A 262 12.02 2.95 -14.13
CA ILE A 262 12.55 3.49 -12.87
C ILE A 262 13.71 4.46 -13.09
N ASN A 263 13.69 5.14 -14.23
CA ASN A 263 14.71 6.12 -14.62
C ASN A 263 14.34 7.53 -14.11
N PRO A 264 15.29 8.31 -13.57
CA PRO A 264 15.05 9.70 -13.16
C PRO A 264 14.45 10.62 -14.23
N ASN A 265 14.52 10.29 -15.52
CA ASN A 265 13.85 11.02 -16.59
C ASN A 265 12.31 10.87 -16.59
N ARG A 266 11.76 9.96 -15.78
CA ARG A 266 10.33 9.77 -15.58
C ARG A 266 9.74 10.79 -14.61
N PHE A 267 10.56 11.46 -13.80
CA PHE A 267 10.08 12.55 -12.96
C PHE A 267 9.58 13.72 -13.80
N SER A 268 8.70 14.52 -13.20
CA SER A 268 8.17 15.70 -13.86
C SER A 268 9.29 16.66 -14.29
N THR A 269 9.21 17.17 -15.51
CA THR A 269 10.10 18.23 -16.00
C THR A 269 9.38 19.56 -15.91
N ARG A 270 10.06 20.60 -15.42
CA ARG A 270 9.61 21.98 -15.60
C ARG A 270 9.54 22.27 -17.10
N ILE A 271 8.34 22.27 -17.66
CA ILE A 271 8.11 22.95 -18.94
C ILE A 271 7.93 24.42 -18.56
N GLU A 272 9.01 25.19 -18.63
CA GLU A 272 8.92 26.64 -18.56
C GLU A 272 7.96 27.12 -19.65
N ASN A 273 6.76 27.54 -19.26
CA ASN A 273 5.82 28.23 -20.14
C ASN A 273 6.41 29.58 -20.53
N ASN A 274 7.34 29.60 -21.49
CA ASN A 274 7.43 30.75 -22.38
C ASN A 274 6.14 30.77 -23.21
N ALA A 275 5.41 31.88 -23.12
CA ALA A 275 4.21 32.30 -23.87
C ALA A 275 3.87 31.48 -25.14
N PRO A 276 2.57 31.27 -25.45
CA PRO A 276 2.10 30.21 -26.34
C PRO A 276 2.69 30.36 -27.76
N LYS A 277 3.79 29.65 -28.02
CA LYS A 277 4.30 29.46 -29.38
C LYS A 277 3.55 28.27 -29.97
N LYS A 278 2.69 28.58 -30.94
CA LYS A 278 2.13 27.61 -31.90
C LYS A 278 3.26 26.70 -32.41
N GLN A 279 3.34 25.47 -31.90
CA GLN A 279 4.15 24.43 -32.52
C GLN A 279 3.43 23.09 -32.55
N LYS A 280 3.72 22.38 -33.64
CA LYS A 280 2.97 21.28 -34.22
C LYS A 280 2.82 20.12 -33.23
N VAL A 281 1.57 19.66 -33.11
CA VAL A 281 1.20 18.40 -32.47
C VAL A 281 2.01 17.27 -33.12
N VAL A 282 3.04 16.79 -32.41
CA VAL A 282 3.56 15.44 -32.60
C VAL A 282 2.75 14.58 -31.65
N ALA A 283 1.86 13.78 -32.23
CA ALA A 283 0.98 12.87 -31.50
C ALA A 283 1.82 11.74 -30.90
N ASN A 284 2.04 11.76 -29.58
CA ASN A 284 2.34 10.54 -28.84
C ASN A 284 1.02 9.85 -28.52
N ASN A 285 0.91 8.60 -28.97
CA ASN A 285 -0.25 7.73 -28.85
C ASN A 285 -0.43 7.25 -27.40
N GLU A 286 -0.92 8.13 -26.53
CA GLU A 286 -1.61 7.67 -25.32
C GLU A 286 -2.98 7.14 -25.75
N GLY A 287 -3.24 5.86 -25.44
CA GLY A 287 -4.36 5.09 -25.96
C GLY A 287 -5.73 5.61 -25.53
N GLY A 288 -6.26 6.65 -26.19
CA GLY A 288 -7.63 7.13 -26.01
C GLY A 288 -8.61 6.62 -27.07
N CYS A 289 -9.88 6.46 -26.72
CA CYS A 289 -10.94 6.13 -27.68
C CYS A 289 -11.40 7.40 -28.41
N TYR A 290 -10.62 7.89 -29.39
CA TYR A 290 -10.81 9.19 -30.04
C TYR A 290 -12.25 9.49 -30.52
N ILE A 291 -12.92 8.51 -31.13
CA ILE A 291 -14.30 8.70 -31.61
C ILE A 291 -15.28 8.80 -30.43
N ALA A 292 -15.10 7.97 -29.40
CA ALA A 292 -15.98 7.98 -28.23
C ALA A 292 -15.78 9.27 -27.42
N THR A 293 -14.54 9.69 -27.19
CA THR A 293 -14.22 10.97 -26.54
C THR A 293 -14.78 12.17 -27.31
N ALA A 294 -14.73 12.15 -28.65
CA ALA A 294 -15.32 13.22 -29.47
C ALA A 294 -16.86 13.27 -29.40
N VAL A 295 -17.52 12.14 -29.10
CA VAL A 295 -18.99 12.02 -29.08
C VAL A 295 -19.58 12.21 -27.69
N TYR A 296 -18.91 11.69 -26.65
CA TYR A 296 -19.32 11.83 -25.24
C TYR A 296 -18.77 13.10 -24.58
N GLY A 297 -17.74 13.72 -25.18
CA GLY A 297 -17.25 15.04 -24.80
C GLY A 297 -16.20 15.04 -23.69
N SER A 298 -15.97 13.91 -23.02
CA SER A 298 -14.91 13.74 -22.02
C SER A 298 -14.19 12.42 -22.21
N TYR A 299 -12.91 12.39 -21.85
CA TYR A 299 -12.11 11.16 -21.77
C TYR A 299 -12.59 10.25 -20.62
N ASP A 300 -13.06 10.87 -19.54
CA ASP A 300 -13.53 10.24 -18.31
C ASP A 300 -15.06 10.06 -18.30
N ALA A 301 -15.72 10.22 -19.45
CA ALA A 301 -17.13 9.89 -19.56
C ALA A 301 -17.32 8.39 -19.25
N PRO A 302 -18.31 7.99 -18.41
CA PRO A 302 -18.52 6.60 -18.03
C PRO A 302 -18.63 5.65 -19.22
N GLU A 303 -19.26 6.09 -20.31
CA GLU A 303 -19.39 5.31 -21.55
C GLU A 303 -18.05 5.11 -22.26
N VAL A 304 -17.13 6.08 -22.17
CA VAL A 304 -15.76 5.98 -22.71
C VAL A 304 -14.92 5.03 -21.87
N MET A 305 -15.09 5.05 -20.56
CA MET A 305 -14.41 4.12 -19.65
C MET A 305 -14.81 2.66 -19.92
N VAL A 306 -16.10 2.38 -20.12
CA VAL A 306 -16.60 1.03 -20.49
C VAL A 306 -15.95 0.53 -21.79
N LEU A 307 -15.86 1.39 -22.81
CA LEU A 307 -15.25 1.04 -24.09
C LEU A 307 -13.74 0.83 -23.98
N ARG A 308 -13.06 1.59 -23.11
CA ARG A 308 -11.63 1.38 -22.79
C ARG A 308 -11.41 0.06 -22.06
N GLN A 309 -12.25 -0.26 -21.09
CA GLN A 309 -12.19 -1.53 -20.37
C GLN A 309 -12.41 -2.72 -21.31
N PHE A 310 -13.36 -2.65 -22.24
CA PHE A 310 -13.56 -3.67 -23.27
C PHE A 310 -12.35 -3.80 -24.22
N ARG A 311 -11.76 -2.67 -24.61
CA ARG A 311 -10.52 -2.68 -25.40
C ARG A 311 -9.40 -3.41 -24.67
N ASP A 312 -9.17 -3.07 -23.41
CA ASP A 312 -8.03 -3.56 -22.64
C ASP A 312 -8.22 -5.00 -22.18
N ASN A 313 -9.43 -5.36 -21.74
CA ASN A 313 -9.71 -6.65 -21.12
C ASN A 313 -10.23 -7.73 -22.09
N SER A 314 -10.72 -7.35 -23.28
CA SER A 314 -11.23 -8.29 -24.27
C SER A 314 -10.46 -8.22 -25.59
N LEU A 315 -10.36 -7.05 -26.22
CA LEU A 315 -9.73 -6.92 -27.54
C LEU A 315 -8.21 -7.07 -27.48
N ASN A 316 -7.54 -6.50 -26.47
CA ASN A 316 -6.09 -6.57 -26.36
C ASN A 316 -5.57 -7.98 -25.99
N LYS A 317 -6.46 -8.91 -25.60
CA LYS A 317 -6.09 -10.30 -25.32
C LYS A 317 -6.02 -11.19 -26.56
N THR A 318 -6.60 -10.78 -27.69
CA THR A 318 -6.68 -11.60 -28.91
C THR A 318 -5.89 -10.98 -30.07
N PHE A 319 -5.33 -11.82 -30.95
CA PHE A 319 -4.57 -11.33 -32.12
C PHE A 319 -5.43 -10.45 -33.04
N LEU A 320 -6.66 -10.88 -33.32
CA LEU A 320 -7.61 -10.09 -34.12
C LEU A 320 -8.00 -8.78 -33.42
N GLY A 321 -8.19 -8.79 -32.10
CA GLY A 321 -8.49 -7.58 -31.35
C GLY A 321 -7.31 -6.59 -31.32
N LYS A 322 -6.07 -7.06 -31.22
CA LYS A 322 -4.86 -6.21 -31.37
C LYS A 322 -4.77 -5.58 -32.77
N CYS A 323 -5.08 -6.32 -33.83
CA CYS A 323 -5.15 -5.77 -35.19
C CYS A 323 -6.26 -4.72 -35.32
N PHE A 324 -7.44 -4.97 -34.75
CA PHE A 324 -8.54 -4.03 -34.71
C PHE A 324 -8.16 -2.73 -33.98
N ILE A 325 -7.51 -2.84 -32.81
CA ILE A 325 -7.03 -1.68 -32.04
C ILE A 325 -6.07 -0.86 -32.90
N LYS A 326 -5.07 -1.48 -33.54
CA LYS A 326 -4.12 -0.75 -34.41
C LYS A 326 -4.83 -0.01 -35.56
N ALA A 327 -5.76 -0.68 -36.24
CA ALA A 327 -6.54 -0.06 -37.31
C ALA A 327 -7.40 1.11 -36.79
N TYR A 328 -8.03 0.94 -35.62
CA TYR A 328 -8.79 1.98 -34.95
C TYR A 328 -7.92 3.20 -34.63
N TYR A 329 -6.76 3.02 -34.00
CA TYR A 329 -5.84 4.12 -33.67
C TYR A 329 -5.28 4.84 -34.90
N TYR A 330 -5.14 4.12 -36.01
CA TYR A 330 -4.72 4.71 -37.28
C TYR A 330 -5.81 5.56 -37.94
N LEU A 331 -7.05 5.06 -37.97
CA LEU A 331 -8.17 5.68 -38.71
C LEU A 331 -8.97 6.69 -37.88
N SER A 332 -9.03 6.53 -36.56
CA SER A 332 -9.94 7.28 -35.68
C SER A 332 -9.57 8.75 -35.46
N PRO A 333 -8.29 9.20 -35.39
CA PRO A 333 -7.98 10.61 -35.18
C PRO A 333 -8.53 11.57 -36.26
N PRO A 334 -8.38 11.31 -37.58
CA PRO A 334 -8.95 12.19 -38.59
C PRO A 334 -10.49 12.15 -38.62
N VAL A 335 -11.09 11.00 -38.28
CA VAL A 335 -12.55 10.85 -38.16
C VAL A 335 -13.10 11.64 -36.97
N ALA A 336 -12.48 11.52 -35.79
CA ALA A 336 -12.84 12.24 -34.58
C ALA A 336 -12.76 13.78 -34.76
N LYS A 337 -11.73 14.25 -35.49
CA LYS A 337 -11.59 15.67 -35.82
C LYS A 337 -12.75 16.21 -36.67
N LYS A 338 -13.26 15.40 -37.62
CA LYS A 338 -14.43 15.76 -38.44
C LYS A 338 -15.74 15.70 -37.65
N LEU A 339 -15.84 14.82 -36.66
CA LEU A 339 -17.00 14.69 -35.78
C LEU A 339 -17.18 15.87 -34.80
N LYS A 340 -16.10 16.51 -34.36
CA LYS A 340 -16.14 17.63 -33.39
C LYS A 340 -17.11 18.77 -33.76
N ASN A 341 -17.35 19.01 -35.05
CA ASN A 341 -18.22 20.08 -35.55
C ASN A 341 -19.57 19.58 -36.14
N ALA A 342 -19.83 18.27 -36.14
CA ALA A 342 -20.97 17.67 -36.85
C ALA A 342 -22.08 17.18 -35.90
N LYS A 343 -22.85 18.12 -35.32
CA LYS A 343 -23.87 17.84 -34.28
C LYS A 343 -24.89 16.72 -34.65
N ARG A 344 -25.36 16.68 -35.90
CA ARG A 344 -26.32 15.66 -36.37
C ARG A 344 -25.70 14.26 -36.46
N ILE A 345 -24.45 14.18 -36.92
CA ILE A 345 -23.71 12.92 -37.06
C ILE A 345 -23.31 12.41 -35.68
N ASN A 346 -22.87 13.28 -34.77
CA ASN A 346 -22.56 12.90 -33.39
C ASN A 346 -23.77 12.30 -32.68
N LYS A 347 -24.97 12.82 -32.92
CA LYS A 347 -26.19 12.25 -32.32
C LYS A 347 -26.46 10.82 -32.82
N LEU A 348 -26.20 10.54 -34.10
CA LEU A 348 -26.34 9.21 -34.67
C LEU A 348 -25.25 8.25 -34.16
N VAL A 349 -23.99 8.69 -34.14
CA VAL A 349 -22.86 7.90 -33.64
C VAL A 349 -23.03 7.61 -32.15
N ARG A 350 -23.47 8.60 -31.37
CA ARG A 350 -23.79 8.43 -29.93
C ARG A 350 -24.85 7.36 -29.73
N PHE A 351 -25.93 7.38 -30.51
CA PHE A 351 -26.98 6.38 -30.40
C PHE A 351 -26.47 4.94 -30.66
N ILE A 352 -25.56 4.76 -31.62
CA ILE A 352 -24.94 3.45 -31.91
C ILE A 352 -24.01 3.05 -30.75
N LEU A 353 -23.17 3.97 -30.29
CA LEU A 353 -22.26 3.71 -29.18
C LEU A 353 -23.01 3.42 -27.88
N ASP A 354 -24.10 4.13 -27.57
CA ASP A 354 -24.91 3.91 -26.38
C ASP A 354 -25.50 2.49 -26.36
N LYS A 355 -25.97 1.98 -27.52
CA LYS A 355 -26.45 0.59 -27.62
C LYS A 355 -25.34 -0.42 -27.36
N TRP A 356 -24.15 -0.17 -27.87
CA TRP A 356 -22.98 -1.02 -27.65
C TRP A 356 -22.50 -0.98 -26.19
N VAL A 357 -22.43 0.21 -25.60
CA VAL A 357 -22.04 0.41 -24.20
C VAL A 357 -23.01 -0.32 -23.26
N LYS A 358 -24.33 -0.20 -23.49
CA LYS A 358 -25.32 -0.95 -22.70
C LYS A 358 -25.17 -2.46 -22.82
N HIS A 359 -24.90 -2.96 -24.02
CA HIS A 359 -24.66 -4.39 -24.24
C HIS A 359 -23.39 -4.88 -23.51
N LEU A 360 -22.31 -4.10 -23.56
CA LEU A 360 -21.05 -4.41 -22.87
C LEU A 360 -21.17 -4.34 -21.36
N GLN A 361 -21.86 -3.33 -20.81
CA GLN A 361 -22.15 -3.24 -19.37
C GLN A 361 -22.93 -4.46 -18.88
N GLN A 362 -23.92 -4.92 -19.64
CA GLN A 362 -24.70 -6.09 -19.29
C GLN A 362 -23.90 -7.40 -19.40
N ALA A 363 -22.96 -7.50 -20.34
CA ALA A 363 -22.02 -8.62 -20.44
C ALA A 363 -21.01 -8.65 -19.28
N PHE A 364 -20.46 -7.50 -18.87
CA PHE A 364 -19.55 -7.40 -17.72
C PHE A 364 -20.22 -7.71 -16.39
N ILE A 365 -21.49 -7.34 -16.22
CA ILE A 365 -22.27 -7.72 -15.03
C ILE A 365 -22.47 -9.24 -14.99
N ASN A 366 -22.72 -9.90 -16.12
CA ASN A 366 -22.91 -11.35 -16.16
C ASN A 366 -21.62 -12.15 -15.89
N GLU A 367 -20.44 -11.61 -16.18
CA GLU A 367 -19.13 -12.23 -15.84
C GLU A 367 -18.76 -12.09 -14.35
N LEU A 368 -19.44 -11.23 -13.58
CA LEU A 368 -19.22 -11.05 -12.14
C LEU A 368 -20.12 -11.95 -11.26
N TYR A 369 -21.12 -12.62 -11.86
CA TYR A 369 -22.11 -13.45 -11.16
C TYR A 369 -22.19 -14.90 -11.69
N VAL A 370 -21.22 -15.32 -12.50
CA VAL A 370 -20.97 -16.71 -12.94
C VAL A 370 -19.51 -17.01 -12.67
#